data_AF-A0A6C1NFD0-F1
#
_entry.id   AF-A0A6C1NFD0-F1
#
_cell.length_a   1.000
_cell.length_b   1.000
_cell.length_c   1.000
_cell.angle_alpha   90.00
_cell.angle_beta   90.00
_cell.angle_gamma   90.00
#
_symmetry.space_group_name_H-M   'P 1'
#
loop_
_entity.id
_entity.type
_entity.pdbx_description
1 polymer ?
#
loop_
_entity_poly.entity_id
_entity_poly.type
_entity_poly.pdbx_seq_one_letter_code
_entity_poly.pdbx_strand_id
1 'polypeptide(L)'
;MIWFFWRRTETVPCRLDLERTHEHFHAHVELMEFFPEPGDSVRVEGDGDLVRLEYGEAAQREAHAVVTRASRLRRWWTRFTGRLEFYELYEVGFE
;
A
#
# COMPACT_ATOMS: atom_id res chain seq x y z
N MET A 1 22.94 -19.36 -10.46
CA MET A 1 22.87 -18.67 -9.15
C MET A 1 22.58 -17.18 -9.36
N ILE A 2 21.44 -16.83 -9.97
CA ILE A 2 21.11 -15.44 -10.37
C ILE A 2 19.66 -15.06 -9.97
N TRP A 3 18.84 -16.04 -9.57
CA TRP A 3 17.41 -15.86 -9.23
C TRP A 3 17.15 -15.02 -7.97
N PHE A 4 18.21 -14.64 -7.24
CA PHE A 4 18.14 -13.88 -6.00
C PHE A 4 17.92 -12.37 -6.21
N PHE A 5 18.40 -11.85 -7.34
CA PHE A 5 18.41 -10.41 -7.62
C PHE A 5 17.23 -9.93 -8.47
N TRP A 6 16.40 -10.85 -8.97
CA TRP A 6 15.26 -10.47 -9.79
C TRP A 6 14.12 -9.97 -8.91
N ARG A 7 13.98 -8.64 -8.80
CA ARG A 7 12.75 -8.01 -8.33
C ARG A 7 11.69 -8.26 -9.40
N ARG A 8 10.63 -8.95 -9.02
CA ARG A 8 9.47 -9.14 -9.88
C ARG A 8 8.52 -8.00 -9.60
N THR A 9 8.23 -7.22 -10.63
CA THR A 9 7.29 -6.10 -10.58
C THR A 9 6.05 -6.49 -11.35
N GLU A 10 4.88 -6.31 -10.74
CA GLU A 10 3.59 -6.66 -11.31
C GLU A 10 2.64 -5.47 -11.12
N THR A 11 1.92 -5.09 -12.17
CA THR A 11 0.89 -4.05 -12.09
C THR A 11 -0.45 -4.73 -11.84
N VAL A 12 -1.16 -4.28 -10.82
CA VAL A 12 -2.45 -4.84 -10.41
C VAL A 12 -3.51 -3.74 -10.38
N PRO A 13 -4.76 -4.03 -10.77
CA PRO A 13 -5.85 -3.09 -10.57
C PRO A 13 -6.12 -2.88 -9.08
N CYS A 14 -6.46 -1.66 -8.71
CA CYS A 14 -6.78 -1.29 -7.34
C CYS A 14 -7.90 -0.26 -7.28
N ARG A 15 -8.61 -0.23 -6.15
CA ARG A 15 -9.64 0.75 -5.86
C ARG A 15 -9.19 1.62 -4.70
N LEU A 16 -9.28 2.92 -4.88
CA LEU A 16 -9.05 3.89 -3.83
C LEU A 16 -10.39 4.31 -3.26
N ASP A 17 -10.53 4.17 -1.96
CA ASP A 17 -11.64 4.74 -1.21
C ASP A 17 -11.11 5.91 -0.40
N LEU A 18 -11.53 7.10 -0.77
CA LEU A 18 -11.00 8.33 -0.22
C LEU A 18 -12.15 9.14 0.37
N GLU A 19 -12.00 9.52 1.62
CA GLU A 19 -12.98 10.34 2.31
C GLU A 19 -12.30 11.50 3.01
N ARG A 20 -12.86 12.69 2.81
CA ARG A 20 -12.46 13.92 3.47
C ARG A 20 -13.69 14.65 3.97
N THR A 21 -14.38 14.08 4.95
CA THR A 21 -15.52 14.70 5.62
C THR A 21 -15.13 15.19 7.02
N HIS A 22 -16.05 15.85 7.71
CA HIS A 22 -15.84 16.21 9.12
C HIS A 22 -15.80 14.96 10.03
N GLU A 23 -16.53 13.91 9.65
CA GLU A 23 -16.69 12.70 10.45
C GLU A 23 -15.56 11.69 10.17
N HIS A 24 -15.05 11.65 8.94
CA HIS A 24 -14.06 10.67 8.51
C HIS A 24 -12.99 11.28 7.58
N PHE A 25 -11.72 10.95 7.85
CA PHE A 25 -10.59 11.31 7.01
C PHE A 25 -9.71 10.10 6.75
N HIS A 26 -9.86 9.47 5.59
CA HIS A 26 -9.13 8.26 5.25
C HIS A 26 -8.83 8.12 3.76
N ALA A 27 -7.80 7.33 3.46
CA ALA A 27 -7.41 6.96 2.10
C ALA A 27 -7.08 5.47 2.08
N HIS A 28 -8.09 4.65 1.83
CA HIS A 28 -7.97 3.19 1.78
C HIS A 28 -7.63 2.73 0.37
N VAL A 29 -6.72 1.76 0.25
CA VAL A 29 -6.33 1.13 -1.03
C VAL A 29 -6.75 -0.33 -0.98
N GLU A 30 -7.63 -0.72 -1.89
CA GLU A 30 -8.06 -2.10 -2.07
C GLU A 30 -7.40 -2.67 -3.33
N LEU A 31 -6.52 -3.66 -3.15
CA LEU A 31 -5.84 -4.34 -4.26
C LEU A 31 -6.73 -5.47 -4.78
N MET A 32 -7.11 -5.41 -6.06
CA MET A 32 -8.00 -6.41 -6.65
C MET A 32 -7.20 -7.68 -6.98
N GLU A 33 -7.66 -8.82 -6.47
CA GLU A 33 -7.09 -10.15 -6.73
C GLU A 33 -5.60 -10.30 -6.35
N PHE A 34 -5.08 -9.38 -5.53
CA PHE A 34 -3.67 -9.36 -5.12
C PHE A 34 -3.54 -9.24 -3.61
N PHE A 35 -2.91 -10.23 -3.00
CA PHE A 35 -2.56 -10.22 -1.58
C PHE A 35 -1.08 -9.87 -1.40
N PRO A 36 -0.76 -8.68 -0.85
CA PRO A 36 0.63 -8.30 -0.58
C PRO A 36 1.20 -9.14 0.57
N GLU A 37 2.44 -9.58 0.42
CA GLU A 37 3.14 -10.35 1.44
C GLU A 37 4.19 -9.47 2.15
N PRO A 38 4.62 -9.82 3.39
CA PRO A 38 5.61 -9.04 4.12
C PRO A 38 6.90 -8.80 3.31
N GLY A 39 7.25 -7.53 3.16
CA GLY A 39 8.39 -7.05 2.38
C GLY A 39 8.05 -6.59 0.95
N ASP A 40 6.85 -6.88 0.45
CA ASP A 40 6.38 -6.38 -0.84
C ASP A 40 6.13 -4.86 -0.76
N SER A 41 6.46 -4.15 -1.83
CA SER A 41 6.28 -2.70 -1.92
C SER A 41 5.15 -2.40 -2.89
N VAL A 42 4.11 -1.71 -2.43
CA VAL A 42 2.97 -1.30 -3.26
C VAL A 42 3.08 0.19 -3.55
N ARG A 43 2.93 0.57 -4.81
CA ARG A 43 2.88 1.96 -5.25
C ARG A 43 1.67 2.14 -6.15
N VAL A 44 0.71 2.96 -5.73
CA VAL A 44 -0.40 3.36 -6.59
C VAL A 44 0.14 4.30 -7.66
N GLU A 45 -0.16 3.98 -8.92
CA GLU A 45 0.11 4.84 -10.07
C GLU A 45 -1.07 5.78 -10.26
N GLY A 46 -0.77 7.07 -10.24
CA GLY A 46 -1.74 8.12 -10.45
C GLY A 46 -1.10 9.50 -10.32
N ASP A 47 -1.71 10.47 -10.96
CA ASP A 47 -1.38 11.88 -10.78
C ASP A 47 -1.95 12.40 -9.45
N GLY A 48 -1.49 13.58 -9.03
CA GLY A 48 -1.92 14.19 -7.76
C GLY A 48 -3.43 14.42 -7.63
N ASP A 49 -4.15 14.51 -8.76
CA ASP A 49 -5.62 14.63 -8.78
C ASP A 49 -6.33 13.36 -8.31
N LEU A 50 -5.66 12.21 -8.39
CA LEU A 50 -6.21 10.91 -8.01
C LEU A 50 -6.46 10.81 -6.50
N VAL A 51 -5.73 11.58 -5.69
CA VAL A 51 -5.83 11.68 -4.23
C VAL A 51 -6.38 13.02 -3.74
N ARG A 52 -6.71 13.94 -4.66
CA ARG A 52 -7.19 15.27 -4.30
C ARG A 52 -8.70 15.25 -4.09
N LEU A 53 -9.12 15.57 -2.87
CA LEU A 53 -10.52 15.77 -2.50
C LEU A 53 -10.74 17.13 -1.84
N GLU A 54 -11.87 17.73 -2.17
CA GLU A 54 -12.36 18.88 -1.45
C GLU A 54 -12.90 18.46 -0.08
N TYR A 55 -13.05 19.43 0.82
CA TYR A 55 -13.58 19.17 2.15
C TYR A 55 -15.08 18.93 2.08
N GLY A 56 -15.54 17.83 2.65
CA GLY A 56 -16.93 17.34 2.60
C GLY A 56 -17.18 16.26 1.55
N GLU A 57 -16.16 15.77 0.84
CA GLU A 57 -16.32 14.81 -0.24
C GLU A 57 -15.85 13.39 0.13
N ALA A 58 -16.56 12.40 -0.40
CA ALA A 58 -16.17 11.00 -0.43
C ALA A 58 -16.14 10.53 -1.90
N ALA A 59 -15.07 9.85 -2.30
CA ALA A 59 -14.92 9.37 -3.66
C ALA A 59 -14.25 8.01 -3.72
N GLN A 60 -14.81 7.17 -4.58
CA GLN A 60 -14.18 5.93 -5.00
C GLN A 60 -13.59 6.11 -6.40
N ARG A 61 -12.33 5.67 -6.57
CA ARG A 61 -11.58 5.78 -7.82
C ARG A 61 -10.92 4.46 -8.15
N GLU A 62 -10.95 4.08 -9.41
CA GLU A 62 -10.22 2.93 -9.92
C GLU A 62 -8.85 3.37 -10.44
N ALA A 63 -7.82 2.66 -10.03
CA ALA A 63 -6.43 2.97 -10.36
C ALA A 63 -5.63 1.68 -10.54
N HIS A 64 -4.35 1.81 -10.88
CA HIS A 64 -3.43 0.69 -10.94
C HIS A 64 -2.36 0.87 -9.87
N ALA A 65 -1.93 -0.23 -9.25
CA ALA A 65 -0.83 -0.24 -8.33
C ALA A 65 0.30 -1.12 -8.87
N VAL A 66 1.51 -0.60 -8.85
CA VAL A 66 2.72 -1.35 -9.12
C VAL A 66 3.19 -1.99 -7.83
N VAL A 67 3.15 -3.32 -7.79
CA VAL A 67 3.66 -4.10 -6.69
C VAL A 67 5.02 -4.68 -7.05
N THR A 68 6.00 -4.41 -6.21
CA THR A 68 7.35 -4.98 -6.31
C THR A 68 7.52 -6.04 -5.25
N ARG A 69 7.66 -7.31 -5.66
CA ARG A 69 7.84 -8.45 -4.75
C ARG A 69 9.19 -8.43 -4.04
N ALA A 70 9.21 -8.77 -2.75
CA ALA A 70 10.45 -8.97 -2.00
C ALA A 70 11.22 -10.20 -2.47
N SER A 71 12.55 -10.08 -2.59
CA SER A 71 13.42 -11.25 -2.82
C SER A 71 13.51 -12.14 -1.58
N ARG A 72 13.73 -13.45 -1.77
CA ARG A 72 13.61 -14.47 -0.71
C ARG A 72 14.53 -14.26 0.52
N LEU A 73 15.74 -13.68 0.40
CA LEU A 73 16.56 -13.28 1.59
C LEU A 73 15.92 -12.10 2.27
N ARG A 74 15.41 -11.09 1.55
CA ARG A 74 14.81 -9.93 2.21
C ARG A 74 13.59 -10.38 2.99
N ARG A 75 12.82 -11.34 2.47
CA ARG A 75 11.71 -11.97 3.19
C ARG A 75 12.15 -12.79 4.42
N TRP A 76 13.24 -13.55 4.30
CA TRP A 76 13.82 -14.28 5.44
C TRP A 76 14.41 -13.33 6.48
N TRP A 77 15.09 -12.27 6.04
CA TRP A 77 15.65 -11.21 6.87
C TRP A 77 14.55 -10.42 7.56
N THR A 78 13.52 -9.95 6.85
CA THR A 78 12.32 -9.30 7.43
C THR A 78 11.57 -10.24 8.38
N ARG A 79 11.54 -11.56 8.16
CA ARG A 79 10.99 -12.49 9.16
C ARG A 79 11.90 -12.62 10.41
N PHE A 80 13.20 -12.43 10.24
CA PHE A 80 14.19 -12.50 11.32
C PHE A 80 14.30 -11.17 12.11
N THR A 81 14.23 -10.01 11.43
CA THR A 81 14.27 -8.65 12.00
C THR A 81 12.90 -8.07 12.29
N GLY A 82 11.83 -8.58 11.70
CA GLY A 82 10.45 -8.15 11.98
C GLY A 82 9.97 -8.50 13.40
N ARG A 83 10.73 -9.32 14.14
CA ARG A 83 10.55 -9.48 15.59
C ARG A 83 11.21 -8.37 16.43
N LEU A 84 12.00 -7.51 15.80
CA LEU A 84 12.67 -6.35 16.41
C LEU A 84 12.04 -5.03 15.98
N GLU A 85 11.49 -4.95 14.76
CA GLU A 85 10.71 -3.80 14.28
C GLU A 85 9.22 -3.94 14.67
N PHE A 86 8.92 -3.89 15.97
CA PHE A 86 7.64 -3.35 16.44
C PHE A 86 7.62 -1.85 16.12
N TYR A 87 7.49 -1.48 14.84
CA TYR A 87 7.20 -0.10 14.48
C TYR A 87 5.68 0.05 14.43
N GLU A 88 5.15 0.36 15.61
CA GLU A 88 3.97 1.16 15.89
C GLU A 88 2.90 1.20 14.79
N LEU A 89 1.80 0.50 15.04
CA LEU A 89 0.48 0.95 14.58
C LEU A 89 0.22 2.31 15.25
N TYR A 90 0.63 3.40 14.60
CA TYR A 90 0.26 4.75 14.98
C TYR A 90 -1.19 4.98 14.52
N GLU A 91 -2.12 4.49 15.34
CA GLU A 91 -3.53 4.87 15.29
C GLU A 91 -3.62 6.27 15.90
N VAL A 92 -3.52 7.31 15.07
CA VAL A 92 -3.87 8.67 15.51
C VAL A 92 -5.39 8.74 15.62
N GLY A 93 -5.91 8.33 16.77
CA GLY A 93 -7.21 8.79 17.24
C GLY A 93 -7.14 10.29 17.41
N PHE A 94 -8.00 11.02 16.69
CA PHE A 94 -8.17 12.46 16.88
C PHE A 94 -9.22 12.68 17.98
N GLU A 95 -8.81 13.31 19.07
CA GLU A 95 -9.70 14.02 20.00
C GLU A 95 -10.21 15.34 19.39
#